data_AF-A0A081R730-F1
#
_entry.id   AF-A0A081R730-F1
#
_cell.length_a   1.000
_cell.length_b   1.000
_cell.length_c   1.000
_cell.angle_alpha   90.00
_cell.angle_beta   90.00
_cell.angle_gamma   90.00
#
_symmetry.space_group_name_H-M   'P 1'
#
loop_
_entity.id
_entity.type
_entity.pdbx_description
1 polymer ?
#
loop_
_entity_poly.entity_id
_entity_poly.type
_entity_poly.pdbx_seq_one_letter_code
_entity_poly.pdbx_strand_id
1 'polypeptide(L)'
;MAHLLEKTRKITSILKRSEEQLQDELPYNAITRQLADIIDCNACIVNNKGRLLGYFMRYKTNNDRVEQFFQTKTFPDVYVQGANMIYDTEANLPVEHDLTIFPVESRADFPDGLTTIAPIHVSGIRLGSLIIWRNDKKFEDEDLILVEIASTVVGIQLLNFQREEDEKNIRRRTAVTMAVNTLSYSELRAVSAILAELDGNEGQLTASVIADRIGITRSVIVNALRKLESAGIIESRSLGMKGTYLKVLISDIFEEVKKRDY
;
A
#
# COMPACT_ATOMS: atom_id res chain seq x y z
N MET A 1 -3.39 -23.81 27.61
CA MET A 1 -2.65 -23.91 26.33
C MET A 1 -3.66 -24.00 25.22
N ALA A 2 -3.67 -23.05 24.29
CA ALA A 2 -4.51 -23.21 23.10
C ALA A 2 -3.94 -24.36 22.27
N HIS A 3 -4.75 -25.38 22.00
CA HIS A 3 -4.36 -26.52 21.16
C HIS A 3 -4.03 -25.99 19.75
N LEU A 4 -3.10 -26.62 19.01
CA LEU A 4 -2.72 -26.23 17.65
C LEU A 4 -3.92 -25.88 16.75
N LEU A 5 -5.01 -26.65 16.84
CA LEU A 5 -6.27 -26.42 16.13
C LEU A 5 -6.93 -25.06 16.44
N GLU A 6 -6.85 -24.57 17.66
CA GLU A 6 -7.38 -23.24 18.02
C GLU A 6 -6.53 -22.13 17.41
N LYS A 7 -5.21 -22.30 17.40
CA LYS A 7 -4.27 -21.37 16.76
C LYS A 7 -4.52 -21.31 15.25
N THR A 8 -4.70 -22.45 14.58
CA THR A 8 -5.03 -22.48 13.14
C THR A 8 -6.37 -21.83 12.83
N ARG A 9 -7.40 -22.06 13.65
CA ARG A 9 -8.70 -21.36 13.55
C ARG A 9 -8.57 -19.85 13.71
N LYS A 10 -7.71 -19.38 14.63
CA LYS A 10 -7.44 -17.95 14.81
C LYS A 10 -6.76 -17.36 13.58
N ILE A 11 -5.72 -18.01 13.04
CA ILE A 11 -5.03 -17.54 11.82
C ILE A 11 -6.00 -17.47 10.63
N THR A 12 -6.77 -18.52 10.39
CA THR A 12 -7.74 -18.54 9.27
C THR A 12 -8.89 -17.55 9.46
N SER A 13 -9.23 -17.18 10.70
CA SER A 13 -10.24 -16.15 10.97
C SER A 13 -9.83 -14.75 10.51
N ILE A 14 -8.53 -14.50 10.31
CA ILE A 14 -8.01 -13.25 9.74
C ILE A 14 -8.60 -13.02 8.34
N LEU A 15 -8.77 -14.08 7.55
CA LEU A 15 -9.38 -13.99 6.21
C LEU A 15 -10.85 -13.55 6.22
N LYS A 16 -11.55 -13.74 7.34
CA LYS A 16 -12.99 -13.43 7.46
C LYS A 16 -13.25 -11.97 7.83
N ARG A 17 -12.22 -11.22 8.20
CA ARG A 17 -12.33 -9.81 8.58
C ARG A 17 -12.05 -8.96 7.36
N SER A 18 -13.08 -8.30 6.86
CA SER A 18 -13.03 -7.60 5.57
C SER A 18 -12.71 -6.11 5.66
N GLU A 19 -12.66 -5.48 6.84
CA GLU A 19 -12.70 -3.99 6.86
C GLU A 19 -11.87 -3.27 7.93
N GLU A 20 -11.20 -3.95 8.86
CA GLU A 20 -10.52 -3.26 9.97
C GLU A 20 -9.01 -3.21 9.77
N GLN A 21 -8.53 -2.19 9.04
CA GLN A 21 -7.39 -1.33 9.43
C GLN A 21 -6.83 -0.57 8.21
N LEU A 22 -7.60 0.39 7.70
CA LEU A 22 -7.15 1.40 6.73
C LEU A 22 -6.46 2.61 7.39
N GLN A 23 -6.13 2.54 8.69
CA GLN A 23 -5.59 3.69 9.45
C GLN A 23 -4.18 3.48 10.01
N ASP A 24 -3.56 2.31 9.79
CA ASP A 24 -2.18 2.10 10.20
C ASP A 24 -1.21 2.61 9.14
N GLU A 25 -0.08 3.15 9.59
CA GLU A 25 1.00 3.65 8.73
C GLU A 25 1.60 2.54 7.82
N LEU A 26 1.38 1.27 8.20
CA LEU A 26 1.76 0.08 7.45
C LEU A 26 0.51 -0.79 7.20
N PRO A 27 0.23 -1.19 5.93
CA PRO A 27 -1.04 -1.79 5.56
C PRO A 27 -1.32 -3.17 6.20
N TYR A 28 -0.29 -3.89 6.67
CA TYR A 28 -0.44 -5.25 7.22
C TYR A 28 0.00 -5.37 8.68
N ASN A 29 0.12 -4.24 9.38
CA ASN A 29 0.56 -4.22 10.78
C ASN A 29 -0.40 -4.99 11.69
N ALA A 30 -1.70 -4.79 11.46
CA ALA A 30 -2.82 -5.53 12.05
C ALA A 30 -2.61 -7.04 12.09
N ILE A 31 -2.39 -7.58 10.89
CA ILE A 31 -2.28 -9.01 10.62
C ILE A 31 -0.98 -9.52 11.23
N THR A 32 0.11 -8.78 11.04
CA THR A 32 1.42 -9.15 11.58
C THR A 32 1.40 -9.28 13.10
N ARG A 33 0.74 -8.34 13.81
CA ARG A 33 0.54 -8.40 15.26
C ARG A 33 -0.24 -9.64 15.69
N GLN A 34 -1.36 -9.93 15.03
CA GLN A 34 -2.17 -11.11 15.36
C GLN A 34 -1.40 -12.41 15.14
N LEU A 35 -0.65 -12.52 14.03
CA LEU A 35 0.18 -13.69 13.74
C LEU A 35 1.28 -13.87 14.80
N ALA A 36 1.98 -12.79 15.13
CA ALA A 36 3.00 -12.77 16.16
C ALA A 36 2.45 -13.21 17.53
N ASP A 37 1.24 -12.79 17.90
CA ASP A 37 0.58 -13.21 19.15
C ASP A 37 0.14 -14.67 19.14
N ILE A 38 -0.33 -15.19 18.00
CA ILE A 38 -0.79 -16.59 17.89
C ILE A 38 0.41 -17.55 17.90
N ILE A 39 1.46 -17.22 17.15
CA ILE A 39 2.67 -18.03 17.02
C ILE A 39 3.60 -17.79 18.23
N ASP A 40 3.41 -16.72 18.98
CA ASP A 40 4.26 -16.33 20.11
C ASP A 40 5.70 -16.06 19.67
N CYS A 41 5.86 -15.07 18.79
CA CYS A 41 7.15 -14.67 18.22
C CYS A 41 7.15 -13.18 17.85
N ASN A 42 8.28 -12.67 17.40
CA ASN A 42 8.33 -11.45 16.60
C ASN A 42 8.07 -11.79 15.14
N ALA A 43 7.47 -10.88 14.39
CA ALA A 43 7.16 -11.11 12.98
C ALA A 43 7.27 -9.83 12.14
N CYS A 44 7.64 -9.97 10.89
CA CYS A 44 7.51 -8.92 9.88
C CYS A 44 7.17 -9.50 8.50
N ILE A 45 6.52 -8.68 7.68
CA ILE A 45 6.14 -9.00 6.31
C ILE A 45 6.90 -8.03 5.41
N VAL A 46 7.66 -8.57 4.46
CA VAL A 46 8.46 -7.80 3.51
C VAL A 46 8.08 -8.20 2.10
N ASN A 47 7.88 -7.23 1.20
CA ASN A 47 7.61 -7.55 -0.20
C ASN A 47 8.89 -7.94 -0.96
N ASN A 48 8.75 -8.44 -2.19
CA ASN A 48 9.88 -8.82 -3.04
C ASN A 48 10.86 -7.68 -3.38
N LYS A 49 10.52 -6.41 -3.12
CA LYS A 49 11.38 -5.22 -3.29
C LYS A 49 12.01 -4.74 -1.99
N GLY A 50 11.82 -5.43 -0.87
CA GLY A 50 12.37 -5.04 0.42
C GLY A 50 11.56 -4.02 1.22
N ARG A 51 10.41 -3.58 0.72
CA ARG A 51 9.52 -2.69 1.46
C ARG A 51 8.86 -3.47 2.60
N LEU A 52 8.96 -2.93 3.80
CA LEU A 52 8.26 -3.44 4.97
C LEU A 52 6.76 -3.13 4.86
N LEU A 53 5.95 -4.17 4.99
CA LEU A 53 4.49 -4.13 4.86
C LEU A 53 3.77 -4.18 6.20
N GLY A 54 4.41 -4.74 7.23
CA GLY A 54 3.93 -4.81 8.60
C GLY A 54 4.97 -5.46 9.50
N TYR A 55 5.00 -5.10 10.78
CA TYR A 55 5.88 -5.72 11.77
C TYR A 55 5.26 -5.71 13.15
N PHE A 56 5.63 -6.67 13.98
CA PHE A 56 5.31 -6.65 15.38
C PHE A 56 6.43 -7.30 16.19
N MET A 57 6.92 -6.55 17.16
CA MET A 57 7.95 -7.00 18.10
C MET A 57 7.29 -7.23 19.46
N ARG A 58 6.98 -8.49 19.75
CA ARG A 58 6.49 -8.95 21.05
C ARG A 58 7.59 -8.93 22.10
N TYR A 59 8.78 -9.41 21.72
CA TYR A 59 9.99 -9.38 22.52
C TYR A 59 10.84 -8.21 22.03
N LYS A 60 11.10 -7.23 22.89
CA LYS A 60 11.97 -6.10 22.54
C LYS A 60 13.39 -6.61 22.34
N THR A 61 13.82 -6.72 21.09
CA THR A 61 15.22 -6.90 20.71
C THR A 61 15.85 -5.50 20.78
N ASN A 62 16.27 -5.12 21.99
CA ASN A 62 16.54 -3.74 22.42
C ASN A 62 17.87 -3.20 21.84
N ASN A 63 17.94 -2.96 20.52
CA ASN A 63 19.07 -2.29 19.87
C ASN A 63 18.57 -1.16 18.94
N ASP A 64 19.20 0.00 19.05
CA ASP A 64 18.91 1.23 18.29
C ASP A 64 18.85 0.99 16.78
N ARG A 65 19.64 0.05 16.23
CA ARG A 65 19.61 -0.24 14.78
C ARG A 65 18.42 -1.09 14.34
N VAL A 66 17.93 -1.98 15.19
CA VAL A 66 16.69 -2.74 14.92
C VAL A 66 15.54 -1.74 14.85
N GLU A 67 15.47 -0.80 15.78
CA GLU A 67 14.51 0.31 15.70
C GLU A 67 14.69 1.15 14.42
N GLN A 68 15.93 1.43 13.99
CA GLN A 68 16.19 2.14 12.72
C GLN A 68 15.70 1.41 11.47
N PHE A 69 15.84 0.08 11.36
CA PHE A 69 15.32 -0.68 10.21
C PHE A 69 13.79 -0.58 10.08
N PHE A 70 13.10 -0.61 11.22
CA PHE A 70 11.65 -0.46 11.25
C PHE A 70 11.19 0.99 11.12
N GLN A 71 12.06 1.97 11.42
CA GLN A 71 11.83 3.40 11.12
C GLN A 71 12.00 3.71 9.62
N THR A 72 13.03 3.17 8.95
CA THR A 72 13.27 3.36 7.51
C THR A 72 12.35 2.52 6.63
N LYS A 73 11.69 1.50 7.19
CA LYS A 73 10.67 0.65 6.56
C LYS A 73 11.15 -0.06 5.28
N THR A 74 12.45 -0.23 5.14
CA THR A 74 13.07 -0.83 3.95
C THR A 74 14.23 -1.71 4.36
N PHE A 75 14.24 -2.94 3.85
CA PHE A 75 15.31 -3.91 4.07
C PHE A 75 16.46 -3.68 3.08
N PRO A 76 17.72 -3.98 3.46
CA PRO A 76 18.86 -3.93 2.55
C PRO A 76 18.68 -4.84 1.34
N ASP A 77 19.00 -4.35 0.14
CA ASP A 77 18.82 -5.09 -1.12
C ASP A 77 19.47 -6.48 -1.10
N VAL A 78 20.67 -6.59 -0.50
CA VAL A 78 21.41 -7.86 -0.39
C VAL A 78 20.61 -8.90 0.42
N TYR A 79 20.01 -8.49 1.53
CA TYR A 79 19.18 -9.37 2.36
C TYR A 79 17.92 -9.80 1.59
N VAL A 80 17.28 -8.86 0.89
CA VAL A 80 16.06 -9.11 0.11
C VAL A 80 16.33 -10.08 -1.04
N GLN A 81 17.46 -9.93 -1.74
CA GLN A 81 17.86 -10.84 -2.80
C GLN A 81 18.02 -12.27 -2.28
N GLY A 82 18.73 -12.46 -1.16
CA GLY A 82 18.88 -13.79 -0.56
C GLY A 82 17.56 -14.37 -0.06
N ALA A 83 16.71 -13.55 0.60
CA ALA A 83 15.40 -13.99 1.05
C ALA A 83 14.46 -14.38 -0.10
N ASN A 84 14.59 -13.74 -1.27
CA ASN A 84 13.82 -14.06 -2.47
C ASN A 84 14.26 -15.38 -3.14
N MET A 85 15.47 -15.87 -2.87
CA MET A 85 15.96 -17.17 -3.38
C MET A 85 15.45 -18.37 -2.58
N ILE A 86 14.88 -18.15 -1.39
CA ILE A 86 14.30 -19.21 -0.55
C ILE A 86 12.99 -19.69 -1.17
N TYR A 87 12.91 -20.95 -1.59
CA TYR A 87 11.69 -21.53 -2.19
C TYR A 87 10.77 -22.24 -1.19
N ASP A 88 11.35 -22.88 -0.17
CA ASP A 88 10.68 -23.57 0.94
C ASP A 88 11.01 -22.88 2.26
N THR A 89 10.21 -23.06 3.31
CA THR A 89 10.49 -22.39 4.59
C THR A 89 11.83 -22.80 5.18
N GLU A 90 12.71 -21.82 5.39
CA GLU A 90 13.99 -21.99 6.07
C GLU A 90 13.81 -21.69 7.55
N ALA A 91 13.87 -22.73 8.38
CA ALA A 91 13.54 -22.66 9.81
C ALA A 91 14.78 -22.58 10.70
N ASN A 92 14.66 -21.85 11.81
CA ASN A 92 15.65 -21.83 12.90
C ASN A 92 17.07 -21.47 12.45
N LEU A 93 17.19 -20.51 11.53
CA LEU A 93 18.47 -19.93 11.12
C LEU A 93 19.12 -19.24 12.33
N PRO A 94 20.36 -19.62 12.70
CA PRO A 94 21.05 -19.05 13.84
C PRO A 94 21.53 -17.62 13.55
N VAL A 95 21.96 -16.90 14.59
CA VAL A 95 22.40 -15.50 14.46
C VAL A 95 23.62 -15.32 13.57
N GLU A 96 24.43 -16.35 13.33
CA GLU A 96 25.58 -16.27 12.43
C GLU A 96 25.19 -16.31 10.95
N HIS A 97 24.00 -16.82 10.63
CA HIS A 97 23.55 -17.01 9.25
C HIS A 97 23.36 -15.67 8.52
N ASP A 98 23.68 -15.60 7.22
CA ASP A 98 23.60 -14.35 6.45
C ASP A 98 22.17 -13.78 6.35
N LEU A 99 21.18 -14.67 6.39
CA LEU A 99 19.75 -14.32 6.39
C LEU A 99 19.14 -14.22 7.79
N THR A 100 19.96 -14.09 8.83
CA THR A 100 19.42 -13.79 10.16
C THR A 100 18.83 -12.38 10.21
N ILE A 101 17.71 -12.22 10.92
CA ILE A 101 17.13 -10.88 11.14
C ILE A 101 17.96 -10.08 12.15
N PHE A 102 18.81 -10.76 12.94
CA PHE A 102 19.65 -10.14 13.95
C PHE A 102 20.84 -9.42 13.29
N PRO A 103 21.00 -8.11 13.53
CA PRO A 103 22.17 -7.39 13.04
C PRO A 103 23.47 -7.99 13.56
N VAL A 104 24.54 -7.92 12.77
CA VAL A 104 25.87 -8.49 13.11
C VAL A 104 26.36 -8.01 14.49
N GLU A 105 26.13 -6.73 14.80
CA GLU A 105 26.51 -6.13 16.07
C GLU A 105 25.70 -6.63 17.28
N SER A 106 24.46 -7.12 17.07
CA SER A 106 23.58 -7.63 18.13
C SER A 106 23.71 -9.14 18.35
N ARG A 107 24.52 -9.85 17.55
CA ARG A 107 24.65 -11.32 17.64
C ARG A 107 25.10 -11.76 19.03
N ALA A 108 25.98 -10.99 19.66
CA ALA A 108 26.48 -11.28 21.01
C ALA A 108 25.42 -11.13 22.10
N ASP A 109 24.40 -10.28 21.89
CA ASP A 109 23.33 -10.04 22.86
C ASP A 109 22.24 -11.13 22.81
N PHE A 110 22.10 -11.79 21.64
CA PHE A 110 21.10 -12.82 21.39
C PHE A 110 21.73 -14.07 20.75
N PRO A 111 22.68 -14.76 21.43
CA PRO A 111 23.38 -15.91 20.86
C PRO A 111 22.44 -17.07 20.49
N ASP A 112 21.34 -17.21 21.22
CA ASP A 112 20.30 -18.23 20.98
C ASP A 112 19.17 -17.72 20.07
N GLY A 113 19.37 -16.57 19.44
CA GLY A 113 18.41 -15.95 18.53
C GLY A 113 18.20 -16.79 17.27
N LEU A 114 16.94 -17.03 16.92
CA LEU A 114 16.56 -17.87 15.79
C LEU A 114 15.61 -17.13 14.87
N THR A 115 15.91 -17.18 13.57
CA THR A 115 15.11 -16.62 12.49
C THR A 115 14.49 -17.73 11.66
N THR A 116 13.22 -17.60 11.31
CA THR A 116 12.55 -18.46 10.32
C THR A 116 12.01 -17.58 9.20
N ILE A 117 12.25 -17.98 7.96
CA ILE A 117 11.82 -17.24 6.77
C ILE A 117 10.89 -18.15 5.97
N ALA A 118 9.63 -17.76 5.91
CA ALA A 118 8.61 -18.43 5.13
C ALA A 118 8.29 -17.63 3.86
N PRO A 119 8.40 -18.23 2.67
CA PRO A 119 8.12 -17.55 1.42
C PRO A 119 6.61 -17.34 1.23
N ILE A 120 6.21 -16.15 0.77
CA ILE A 120 4.80 -15.84 0.49
C ILE A 120 4.57 -16.00 -1.01
N HIS A 121 3.89 -17.09 -1.38
CA HIS A 121 3.51 -17.40 -2.76
C HIS A 121 1.99 -17.39 -2.94
N VAL A 122 1.53 -16.84 -4.06
CA VAL A 122 0.12 -16.91 -4.48
C VAL A 122 0.07 -17.17 -5.98
N SER A 123 -0.67 -18.21 -6.40
CA SER A 123 -0.81 -18.57 -7.82
C SER A 123 0.53 -18.74 -8.56
N GLY A 124 1.56 -19.26 -7.89
CA GLY A 124 2.90 -19.45 -8.46
C GLY A 124 3.76 -18.17 -8.50
N ILE A 125 3.27 -17.03 -8.01
CA ILE A 125 3.99 -15.76 -7.96
C ILE A 125 4.52 -15.52 -6.54
N ARG A 126 5.80 -15.15 -6.41
CA ARG A 126 6.42 -14.74 -5.16
C ARG A 126 6.09 -13.29 -4.84
N LEU A 127 5.29 -13.07 -3.79
CA LEU A 127 4.87 -11.74 -3.36
C LEU A 127 5.84 -11.11 -2.34
N GLY A 128 6.49 -11.93 -1.53
CA GLY A 128 7.37 -11.46 -0.46
C GLY A 128 7.76 -12.56 0.52
N SER A 129 8.20 -12.19 1.71
CA SER A 129 8.60 -13.12 2.76
C SER A 129 7.95 -12.76 4.09
N LEU A 130 7.47 -13.77 4.81
CA LEU A 130 7.11 -13.70 6.21
C LEU A 130 8.35 -14.09 7.01
N ILE A 131 8.90 -13.16 7.78
CA ILE A 131 10.07 -13.39 8.61
C ILE A 131 9.61 -13.36 10.06
N ILE A 132 9.97 -14.39 10.82
CA ILE A 132 9.69 -14.48 12.24
C ILE A 132 10.96 -14.77 13.01
N TRP A 133 10.99 -14.35 14.27
CA TRP A 133 12.13 -14.64 15.13
C TRP A 133 11.76 -14.73 16.61
N ARG A 134 12.60 -15.46 17.34
CA ARG A 134 12.59 -15.58 18.80
C ARG A 134 14.02 -15.41 19.30
N ASN A 135 14.18 -15.02 20.56
CA ASN A 135 15.50 -14.73 21.12
C ASN A 135 16.19 -15.97 21.71
N ASP A 136 15.43 -17.01 22.07
CA ASP A 136 15.93 -18.11 22.90
C ASP A 136 15.21 -19.47 22.70
N LYS A 137 14.23 -19.54 21.79
CA LYS A 137 13.40 -20.74 21.61
C LYS A 137 13.23 -21.10 20.14
N LYS A 138 13.45 -22.38 19.83
CA LYS A 138 13.22 -22.98 18.51
C LYS A 138 11.75 -22.91 18.09
N PHE A 139 11.56 -22.80 16.79
CA PHE A 139 10.29 -23.06 16.12
C PHE A 139 10.20 -24.55 15.85
N GLU A 140 9.35 -25.22 16.64
CA GLU A 140 9.05 -26.65 16.48
C GLU A 140 8.05 -26.86 15.34
N ASP A 141 7.83 -28.11 14.92
CA ASP A 141 6.91 -28.46 13.82
C ASP A 141 5.51 -27.83 13.97
N GLU A 142 4.97 -27.80 15.19
CA GLU A 142 3.69 -27.14 15.47
C GLU A 142 3.70 -25.65 15.16
N ASP A 143 4.81 -24.96 15.46
CA ASP A 143 4.98 -23.56 15.10
C ASP A 143 5.14 -23.42 13.59
N LEU A 144 5.94 -24.27 12.94
CA LEU A 144 6.18 -24.23 11.50
C LEU A 144 4.91 -24.48 10.68
N ILE A 145 4.02 -25.38 11.13
CA ILE A 145 2.69 -25.56 10.54
C ILE A 145 1.89 -24.25 10.58
N LEU A 146 1.92 -23.53 11.70
CA LEU A 146 1.23 -22.24 11.81
C LEU A 146 1.86 -21.19 10.89
N VAL A 147 3.17 -21.22 10.70
CA VAL A 147 3.92 -20.30 9.84
C VAL A 147 3.57 -20.52 8.37
N GLU A 148 3.48 -21.76 7.91
CA GLU A 148 3.07 -22.08 6.53
C GLU A 148 1.61 -21.67 6.24
N ILE A 149 0.73 -21.89 7.22
CA ILE A 149 -0.65 -21.42 7.11
C ILE A 149 -0.69 -19.89 7.13
N ALA A 150 0.14 -19.25 7.97
CA ALA A 150 0.22 -17.80 8.07
C ALA A 150 0.76 -17.17 6.77
N SER A 151 1.81 -17.72 6.17
CA SER A 151 2.38 -17.22 4.91
C SER A 151 1.33 -17.26 3.80
N THR A 152 0.54 -18.34 3.73
CA THR A 152 -0.57 -18.49 2.79
C THR A 152 -1.68 -17.46 3.04
N VAL A 153 -2.10 -17.29 4.30
CA VAL A 153 -3.13 -16.31 4.69
C VAL A 153 -2.69 -14.88 4.38
N VAL A 154 -1.43 -14.54 4.66
CA VAL A 154 -0.85 -13.24 4.30
C VAL A 154 -0.83 -13.06 2.78
N GLY A 155 -0.46 -14.09 2.02
CA GLY A 155 -0.50 -14.05 0.56
C GLY A 155 -1.88 -13.69 0.02
N ILE A 156 -2.93 -14.36 0.51
CA ILE A 156 -4.31 -14.05 0.11
C ILE A 156 -4.69 -12.61 0.45
N GLN A 157 -4.30 -12.11 1.62
CA GLN A 157 -4.56 -10.72 2.04
C GLN A 157 -3.81 -9.70 1.17
N LEU A 158 -2.56 -9.99 0.80
CA LEU A 158 -1.79 -9.17 -0.13
C LEU A 158 -2.50 -9.06 -1.49
N LEU A 159 -2.99 -10.19 -2.01
CA LEU A 159 -3.73 -10.21 -3.29
C LEU A 159 -5.06 -9.45 -3.21
N ASN A 160 -5.82 -9.62 -2.14
CA ASN A 160 -7.10 -8.93 -1.96
C ASN A 160 -6.91 -7.42 -1.92
N PHE A 161 -5.93 -6.94 -1.15
CA PHE A 161 -5.63 -5.52 -1.07
C PHE A 161 -5.19 -4.94 -2.42
N GLN A 162 -4.31 -5.64 -3.14
CA GLN A 162 -3.89 -5.23 -4.48
C GLN A 162 -5.10 -5.12 -5.42
N ARG A 163 -6.01 -6.11 -5.37
CA ARG A 163 -7.23 -6.10 -6.16
C ARG A 163 -8.15 -4.92 -5.79
N GLU A 164 -8.35 -4.62 -4.52
CA GLU A 164 -9.15 -3.48 -4.09
C GLU A 164 -8.58 -2.15 -4.59
N GLU A 165 -7.25 -2.00 -4.53
CA GLU A 165 -6.58 -0.80 -5.03
C GLU A 165 -6.69 -0.69 -6.56
N ASP A 166 -6.54 -1.80 -7.28
CA ASP A 166 -6.75 -1.85 -8.72
C ASP A 166 -8.20 -1.53 -9.11
N GLU A 167 -9.18 -2.08 -8.39
CA GLU A 167 -10.60 -1.76 -8.58
C GLU A 167 -10.88 -0.27 -8.32
N LYS A 168 -10.31 0.33 -7.27
CA LYS A 168 -10.42 1.78 -7.00
C LYS A 168 -9.83 2.60 -8.15
N ASN A 169 -8.66 2.22 -8.66
CA ASN A 169 -8.00 2.91 -9.76
C ASN A 169 -8.79 2.79 -11.07
N ILE A 170 -9.35 1.62 -11.36
CA ILE A 170 -10.24 1.41 -12.52
C ILE A 170 -11.49 2.26 -12.38
N ARG A 171 -12.13 2.29 -11.21
CA ARG A 171 -13.32 3.13 -10.95
C ARG A 171 -13.01 4.62 -11.13
N ARG A 172 -11.90 5.12 -10.60
CA ARG A 172 -11.44 6.51 -10.77
C ARG A 172 -11.26 6.87 -12.24
N ARG A 173 -10.54 6.05 -13.00
CA ARG A 173 -10.33 6.26 -14.44
C ARG A 173 -11.64 6.22 -15.22
N THR A 174 -12.51 5.27 -14.89
CA THR A 174 -13.82 5.14 -15.54
C THR A 174 -14.69 6.38 -15.30
N ALA A 175 -14.72 6.89 -14.06
CA ALA A 175 -15.44 8.12 -13.72
C ALA A 175 -14.93 9.32 -14.54
N VAL A 176 -13.60 9.45 -14.70
CA VAL A 176 -12.98 10.48 -15.54
C VAL A 176 -13.40 10.33 -17.01
N THR A 177 -13.25 9.14 -17.59
CA THR A 177 -13.63 8.88 -18.99
C THR A 177 -15.12 9.17 -19.22
N MET A 178 -15.99 8.75 -18.29
CA MET A 178 -17.42 9.02 -18.38
C MET A 178 -17.73 10.51 -18.32
N ALA A 179 -17.14 11.26 -17.39
CA ALA A 179 -17.38 12.69 -17.28
C ALA A 179 -16.90 13.45 -18.53
N VAL A 180 -15.71 13.10 -19.05
CA VAL A 180 -15.17 13.68 -20.29
C VAL A 180 -16.08 13.37 -21.48
N ASN A 181 -16.68 12.17 -21.56
CA ASN A 181 -17.66 11.82 -22.59
C ASN A 181 -18.94 12.68 -22.53
N THR A 182 -19.29 13.26 -21.37
CA THR A 182 -20.46 14.14 -21.24
C THR A 182 -20.18 15.59 -21.66
N LEU A 183 -18.92 15.95 -21.89
CA LEU A 183 -18.53 17.29 -22.33
C LEU A 183 -18.78 17.43 -23.84
N SER A 184 -19.42 18.52 -24.23
CA SER A 184 -19.44 18.97 -25.62
C SER A 184 -18.05 19.44 -26.07
N TYR A 185 -17.84 19.55 -27.38
CA TYR A 185 -16.56 19.99 -27.94
C TYR A 185 -16.07 21.33 -27.34
N SER A 186 -16.97 22.33 -27.22
CA SER A 186 -16.64 23.63 -26.62
C SER A 186 -16.34 23.53 -25.11
N GLU A 187 -17.03 22.63 -24.39
CA GLU A 187 -16.76 22.38 -22.97
C GLU A 187 -15.44 21.65 -22.77
N LEU A 188 -15.08 20.70 -23.65
CA LEU A 188 -13.80 20.01 -23.61
C LEU A 188 -12.63 20.98 -23.85
N ARG A 189 -12.74 21.86 -24.86
CA ARG A 189 -11.78 22.94 -25.11
C ARG A 189 -11.65 23.88 -23.91
N ALA A 190 -12.76 24.20 -23.26
CA ALA A 190 -12.76 25.00 -22.04
C ALA A 190 -11.99 24.31 -20.91
N VAL A 191 -12.24 23.01 -20.69
CA VAL A 191 -11.56 22.21 -19.65
C VAL A 191 -10.07 22.10 -19.94
N SER A 192 -9.66 21.84 -21.18
CA SER A 192 -8.22 21.80 -21.54
C SER A 192 -7.52 23.12 -21.21
N ALA A 193 -8.14 24.25 -21.60
CA ALA A 193 -7.59 25.58 -21.31
C ALA A 193 -7.54 25.91 -19.81
N ILE A 194 -8.50 25.43 -19.02
CA ILE A 194 -8.52 25.59 -17.56
C ILE A 194 -7.40 24.76 -16.92
N LEU A 195 -7.27 23.49 -17.29
CA LEU A 195 -6.26 22.60 -16.74
C LEU A 195 -4.84 23.06 -17.08
N ALA A 196 -4.63 23.68 -18.24
CA ALA A 196 -3.35 24.25 -18.64
C ALA A 196 -2.96 25.51 -17.84
N GLU A 197 -3.90 26.18 -17.17
CA GLU A 197 -3.63 27.33 -16.29
C GLU A 197 -3.32 26.92 -14.85
N LEU A 198 -3.60 25.68 -14.46
CA LEU A 198 -3.32 25.20 -13.11
C LEU A 198 -1.82 24.94 -12.95
N ASP A 199 -1.28 25.35 -11.80
CA ASP A 199 0.08 25.00 -11.40
C ASP A 199 0.04 23.70 -10.59
N GLY A 200 0.07 22.57 -11.30
CA GLY A 200 -0.11 21.23 -10.72
C GLY A 200 -1.59 20.85 -10.60
N ASN A 201 -2.05 20.50 -9.39
CA ASN A 201 -3.40 19.97 -9.15
C ASN A 201 -4.39 20.99 -8.60
N GLU A 202 -3.98 22.23 -8.31
CA GLU A 202 -4.87 23.25 -7.77
C GLU A 202 -4.46 24.65 -8.22
N GLY A 203 -5.40 25.59 -8.20
CA GLY A 203 -5.14 26.95 -8.66
C GLY A 203 -6.34 27.87 -8.57
N GLN A 204 -6.07 29.16 -8.75
CA GLN A 204 -7.11 30.19 -8.86
C GLN A 204 -7.26 30.56 -10.33
N LEU A 205 -8.50 30.52 -10.82
CA LEU A 205 -8.81 30.83 -12.21
C LEU A 205 -9.90 31.88 -12.33
N THR A 206 -9.81 32.69 -13.38
CA THR A 206 -10.82 33.70 -13.71
C THR A 206 -11.53 33.30 -15.00
N ALA A 207 -12.74 32.75 -14.87
CA ALA A 207 -13.48 32.20 -16.01
C ALA A 207 -13.69 33.19 -17.17
N SER A 208 -13.80 34.49 -16.92
CA SER A 208 -13.91 35.51 -17.98
C SER A 208 -12.64 35.62 -18.81
N VAL A 209 -11.46 35.61 -18.18
CA VAL A 209 -10.16 35.69 -18.88
C VAL A 209 -9.97 34.49 -19.81
N ILE A 210 -10.30 33.30 -19.33
CA ILE A 210 -10.22 32.07 -20.13
C ILE A 210 -11.22 32.11 -21.29
N ALA A 211 -12.47 32.52 -21.03
CA ALA A 211 -13.53 32.63 -22.03
C ALA A 211 -13.13 33.56 -23.18
N ASP A 212 -12.61 34.74 -22.85
CA ASP A 212 -12.17 35.75 -23.83
C ASP A 212 -10.98 35.23 -24.66
N ARG A 213 -10.02 34.55 -24.01
CA ARG A 213 -8.82 34.01 -24.69
C ARG A 213 -9.16 32.94 -25.73
N ILE A 214 -10.06 32.01 -25.42
CA ILE A 214 -10.39 30.87 -26.31
C ILE A 214 -11.64 31.11 -27.16
N GLY A 215 -12.25 32.29 -27.03
CA GLY A 215 -13.38 32.74 -27.85
C GLY A 215 -14.69 31.99 -27.58
N ILE A 216 -14.99 31.67 -26.32
CA ILE A 216 -16.24 31.00 -25.92
C ILE A 216 -17.00 31.80 -24.86
N THR A 217 -18.28 31.47 -24.63
CA THR A 217 -19.06 32.12 -23.58
C THR A 217 -18.67 31.60 -22.19
N ARG A 218 -18.71 32.47 -21.19
CA ARG A 218 -18.49 32.08 -19.77
C ARG A 218 -19.42 30.95 -19.30
N SER A 219 -20.63 30.86 -19.84
CA SER A 219 -21.58 29.78 -19.54
C SER A 219 -21.06 28.39 -19.90
N VAL A 220 -20.25 28.26 -20.96
CA VAL A 220 -19.63 26.98 -21.36
C VAL A 220 -18.63 26.53 -20.30
N ILE A 221 -17.79 27.44 -19.79
CA ILE A 221 -16.84 27.14 -18.70
C ILE A 221 -17.58 26.67 -17.45
N VAL A 222 -18.59 27.42 -17.02
CA VAL A 222 -19.35 27.09 -15.80
C VAL A 222 -20.04 25.73 -15.93
N ASN A 223 -20.62 25.43 -17.10
CA ASN A 223 -21.25 24.14 -17.34
C ASN A 223 -20.24 22.98 -17.35
N ALA A 224 -19.07 23.17 -17.95
CA ALA A 224 -18.02 22.16 -17.98
C ALA A 224 -17.51 21.86 -16.56
N LEU A 225 -17.24 22.90 -15.75
CA LEU A 225 -16.84 22.76 -14.36
C LEU A 225 -17.91 22.04 -13.53
N ARG A 226 -19.19 22.41 -13.70
CA ARG A 226 -20.31 21.75 -13.00
C ARG A 226 -20.41 20.26 -13.32
N LYS A 227 -20.16 19.85 -14.57
CA LYS A 227 -20.15 18.43 -14.97
C LYS A 227 -19.02 17.67 -14.29
N LEU A 228 -17.80 18.22 -14.29
CA LEU A 228 -16.65 17.60 -13.63
C LEU A 228 -16.79 17.54 -12.10
N GLU A 229 -17.35 18.58 -11.48
CA GLU A 229 -17.65 18.62 -10.06
C GLU A 229 -18.72 17.59 -9.68
N SER A 230 -19.78 17.46 -10.49
CA SER A 230 -20.82 16.43 -10.28
C SER A 230 -20.30 14.99 -10.38
N ALA A 231 -19.21 14.78 -11.13
CA ALA A 231 -18.53 13.50 -11.25
C ALA A 231 -17.47 13.29 -10.14
N GLY A 232 -17.28 14.26 -9.23
CA GLY A 232 -16.29 14.20 -8.15
C GLY A 232 -14.84 14.26 -8.64
N ILE A 233 -14.60 14.79 -9.85
CA ILE A 233 -13.25 14.88 -10.44
C ILE A 233 -12.54 16.13 -9.97
N ILE A 234 -13.29 17.21 -9.76
CA ILE A 234 -12.80 18.49 -9.26
C ILE A 234 -13.65 18.98 -8.11
N GLU A 235 -13.08 19.85 -7.30
CA GLU A 235 -13.78 20.66 -6.32
C GLU A 235 -13.62 22.12 -6.70
N SER A 236 -14.71 22.88 -6.70
CA SER A 236 -14.70 24.30 -7.01
C SER A 236 -15.19 25.14 -5.84
N ARG A 237 -14.50 26.26 -5.55
CA ARG A 237 -14.91 27.21 -4.53
C ARG A 237 -14.86 28.63 -5.08
N SER A 238 -16.00 29.32 -5.05
CA SER A 238 -16.06 30.73 -5.45
C SER A 238 -15.27 31.61 -4.48
N LEU A 239 -14.38 32.46 -5.01
CA LEU A 239 -13.65 33.50 -4.29
C LEU A 239 -14.24 34.90 -4.56
N GLY A 240 -15.46 34.96 -5.12
CA GLY A 240 -16.11 36.21 -5.51
C GLY A 240 -15.38 36.90 -6.66
N MET A 241 -14.99 38.16 -6.47
CA MET A 241 -14.31 38.96 -7.50
C MET A 241 -12.90 38.48 -7.84
N LYS A 242 -12.28 37.66 -6.97
CA LYS A 242 -10.94 37.10 -7.20
C LYS A 242 -10.96 35.85 -8.10
N GLY A 243 -12.13 35.39 -8.52
CA GLY A 243 -12.29 34.22 -9.39
C GLY A 243 -12.78 32.98 -8.63
N THR A 244 -12.38 31.81 -9.13
CA THR A 244 -12.75 30.50 -8.59
C THR A 244 -11.49 29.74 -8.22
N TYR A 245 -11.43 29.23 -7.00
CA TYR A 245 -10.45 28.23 -6.62
C TYR A 245 -10.89 26.87 -7.16
N LEU A 246 -9.99 26.15 -7.80
CA LEU A 246 -10.25 24.82 -8.31
C LEU A 246 -9.17 23.86 -7.82
N LYS A 247 -9.60 22.69 -7.37
CA LYS A 247 -8.73 21.58 -7.00
C LYS A 247 -9.13 20.33 -7.76
N VAL A 248 -8.16 19.68 -8.39
CA VAL A 248 -8.33 18.40 -9.07
C VAL A 248 -8.21 17.28 -8.04
N LEU A 249 -9.27 16.48 -7.91
CA LEU A 249 -9.33 15.34 -7.00
C LEU A 249 -8.83 14.05 -7.66
N ILE A 250 -9.04 13.90 -8.97
CA ILE A 250 -8.59 12.75 -9.77
C ILE A 250 -7.70 13.26 -10.91
N SER A 251 -6.38 13.08 -10.78
CA SER A 251 -5.38 13.59 -11.72
C SER A 251 -5.40 12.91 -13.10
N ASP A 252 -6.05 11.75 -13.24
CA ASP A 252 -6.20 11.09 -14.55
C ASP A 252 -6.91 11.99 -15.59
N ILE A 253 -7.65 13.04 -15.15
CA ILE A 253 -8.30 14.01 -16.05
C ILE A 253 -7.31 14.72 -16.98
N PHE A 254 -6.10 15.03 -16.52
CA PHE A 254 -5.09 15.70 -17.34
C PHE A 254 -4.67 14.86 -18.55
N GLU A 255 -4.50 13.55 -18.34
CA GLU A 255 -4.17 12.62 -19.42
C GLU A 255 -5.36 12.37 -20.34
N GLU A 256 -6.56 12.20 -19.78
CA GLU A 256 -7.75 11.89 -20.56
C GLU A 256 -8.18 13.05 -21.47
N VAL A 257 -8.03 14.30 -21.02
CA VAL A 257 -8.29 15.49 -21.85
C VAL A 257 -7.26 15.62 -22.97
N LYS A 258 -5.96 15.40 -22.68
CA LYS A 258 -4.89 15.45 -23.70
C LYS A 258 -5.08 14.46 -24.83
N LYS A 259 -5.62 13.25 -24.56
CA LYS A 259 -5.92 12.26 -25.62
C LYS A 259 -6.98 12.73 -26.61
N ARG A 260 -7.75 13.76 -26.25
CA ARG A 260 -8.91 14.26 -27.00
C ARG A 260 -8.76 15.72 -27.42
N ASP A 261 -7.65 16.35 -27.08
CA ASP A 261 -7.25 17.61 -27.68
C ASP A 261 -6.85 17.33 -29.14
N TYR A 262 -7.73 17.75 -30.05
CA TYR A 262 -7.47 17.82 -31.49
C TYR A 262 -7.17 19.26 -31.87
#